data_AF-A0A828Y4Y6-F1
#
_entry.id   AF-A0A828Y4Y6-F1
#
_cell.length_a   1.000
_cell.length_b   1.000
_cell.length_c   1.000
_cell.angle_alpha   90.00
_cell.angle_beta   90.00
_cell.angle_gamma   90.00
#
_symmetry.space_group_name_H-M   'P 1'
#
loop_
_entity.id
_entity.type
_entity.pdbx_description
1 polymer ?
#
loop_
_entity_poly.entity_id
_entity_poly.type
_entity_poly.pdbx_seq_one_letter_code
_entity_poly.pdbx_strand_id
1 'polypeptide(L)'
;MDILLFDDGQKIESTLIEGVVGTDSLLVPEVYWNRLSPQERKVLRNRLPFLLRKYSKQIASMTRLHDKAGKIKYNLGVGKMKKFSIRVHTGVWATLGVLAAAHGVSRCYLFNYMLWLEEQGDFFVKTLNRGVPSFHWTYEMTWKINRRQNLISRELKFEPNPMTDKYPYYLQASS
;
A
#
# COMPACT_ATOMS: atom_id res chain seq x y z
N MET A 1 6.09 -41.14 25.42
CA MET A 1 5.17 -40.28 24.65
C MET A 1 5.96 -39.02 24.36
N ASP A 2 6.54 -38.95 23.17
CA ASP A 2 7.44 -37.85 22.81
C ASP A 2 6.60 -36.68 22.34
N ILE A 3 6.56 -35.62 23.16
CA ILE A 3 5.89 -34.37 22.81
C ILE A 3 6.87 -33.59 21.95
N LEU A 4 6.56 -33.47 20.66
CA LEU A 4 7.24 -32.53 19.77
C LEU A 4 6.85 -31.11 20.20
N LEU A 5 7.73 -30.47 20.98
CA LEU A 5 7.66 -29.05 21.31
C LEU A 5 8.11 -28.26 20.07
N PHE A 6 7.15 -27.90 19.22
CA PHE A 6 7.38 -26.94 18.15
C PHE A 6 7.18 -25.53 18.70
N ASP A 7 8.17 -24.66 18.49
CA ASP A 7 8.05 -23.23 18.71
C ASP A 7 7.06 -22.66 17.67
N ASP A 8 5.83 -22.38 18.10
CA ASP A 8 4.75 -21.81 17.28
C ASP A 8 4.79 -20.27 17.22
N GLY A 9 5.77 -19.66 17.88
CA GLY A 9 5.90 -18.21 18.05
C GLY A 9 6.97 -17.55 17.17
N GLN A 10 7.56 -18.25 16.19
CA GLN A 10 8.63 -17.70 15.36
C GLN A 10 8.22 -16.41 14.65
N LYS A 11 8.82 -15.29 15.06
CA LYS A 11 8.56 -13.95 14.55
C LYS A 11 9.86 -13.28 14.13
N ILE A 12 9.84 -12.65 12.96
CA ILE A 12 10.91 -11.76 12.50
C ILE A 12 10.44 -10.32 12.73
N GLU A 13 11.26 -9.53 13.42
CA GLU A 13 10.98 -8.13 13.72
C GLU A 13 12.15 -7.24 13.31
N SER A 14 11.82 -6.10 12.73
CA SER A 14 12.77 -5.05 12.36
C SER A 14 12.21 -3.70 12.78
N THR A 15 13.10 -2.75 13.08
CA THR A 15 12.69 -1.36 13.30
C THR A 15 12.16 -0.74 12.02
N LEU A 16 11.06 0.03 12.08
CA LEU A 16 10.49 0.71 10.90
C LEU A 16 11.45 1.73 10.27
N ILE A 17 12.33 2.33 11.06
CA ILE A 17 13.35 3.29 10.64
C ILE A 17 14.72 2.74 11.07
N GLU A 18 15.41 2.08 10.16
CA GLU A 18 16.70 1.40 10.43
C GLU A 18 17.92 2.35 10.39
N GLY A 19 17.70 3.68 10.33
CA GLY A 19 18.76 4.69 10.22
C GLY A 19 19.44 4.79 8.83
N VAL A 20 19.46 3.69 8.07
CA VAL A 20 19.95 3.63 6.68
C VAL A 20 18.77 3.60 5.71
N VAL A 21 18.88 4.34 4.60
CA VAL A 21 17.88 4.33 3.53
C VAL A 21 18.24 3.23 2.53
N GLY A 22 17.39 2.21 2.42
CA GLY A 22 17.54 1.11 1.46
C GLY A 22 17.38 1.57 0.01
N THR A 23 17.91 0.76 -0.93
CA THR A 23 17.68 0.96 -2.38
C THR A 23 16.75 -0.12 -2.90
N ASP A 24 15.59 0.29 -3.39
CA ASP A 24 14.58 -0.57 -4.00
C ASP A 24 14.35 -0.20 -5.47
N SER A 25 13.53 -0.98 -6.17
CA SER A 25 13.22 -0.74 -7.58
C SER A 25 11.71 -0.75 -7.83
N LEU A 26 11.26 0.20 -8.65
CA LEU A 26 9.90 0.26 -9.17
C LEU A 26 9.90 0.25 -10.70
N LEU A 27 8.75 -0.10 -11.25
CA LEU A 27 8.48 -0.14 -12.68
C LEU A 27 7.34 0.81 -13.03
N VAL A 28 7.56 1.65 -14.03
CA VAL A 28 6.52 2.49 -14.67
C VAL A 28 6.44 2.17 -16.16
N PRO A 29 5.31 2.39 -16.85
CA PRO A 29 5.25 2.29 -18.30
C PRO A 29 6.29 3.19 -18.97
N GLU A 30 6.97 2.69 -20.00
CA GLU A 30 8.01 3.45 -20.73
C GLU A 30 7.43 4.70 -21.39
N VAL A 31 6.17 4.63 -21.85
CA VAL A 31 5.42 5.78 -22.38
C VAL A 31 5.29 6.88 -21.33
N TYR A 32 4.95 6.54 -20.09
CA TYR A 32 4.89 7.50 -18.98
C TYR A 32 6.28 8.09 -18.70
N TRP A 33 7.31 7.24 -18.60
CA TRP A 33 8.68 7.67 -18.34
C TRP A 33 9.21 8.66 -19.39
N ASN A 34 8.91 8.42 -20.66
CA ASN A 34 9.40 9.23 -21.77
C ASN A 34 8.76 10.62 -21.81
N ARG A 35 7.54 10.79 -21.28
CA ARG A 35 6.88 12.10 -21.15
C ARG A 35 7.52 12.98 -20.08
N LEU A 36 8.16 12.39 -19.08
CA LEU A 36 8.79 13.14 -18.00
C LEU A 36 10.11 13.78 -18.44
N SER A 37 10.28 15.05 -18.10
CA SER A 37 11.55 15.77 -18.16
C SER A 37 12.60 15.14 -17.23
N PRO A 38 13.90 15.41 -17.44
CA PRO A 38 14.95 14.93 -16.54
C PRO A 38 14.73 15.32 -15.07
N GLN A 39 14.15 16.50 -14.83
CA GLN A 39 13.85 16.96 -13.47
C GLN A 39 12.68 16.19 -12.85
N GLU A 40 11.60 15.97 -13.61
CA GLU A 40 10.46 15.17 -13.13
C GLU A 40 10.86 13.72 -12.85
N ARG A 41 11.76 13.14 -13.65
CA ARG A 41 12.32 11.80 -13.39
C ARG A 41 13.09 11.73 -12.08
N LYS A 42 13.77 12.81 -11.67
CA LYS A 42 14.42 12.90 -10.35
C LYS A 42 13.37 12.99 -9.25
N VAL A 43 12.35 13.82 -9.42
CA VAL A 43 11.24 13.96 -8.46
C VAL A 43 10.49 12.65 -8.27
N LEU A 44 10.22 11.92 -9.35
CA LEU A 44 9.53 10.63 -9.33
C LEU A 44 10.19 9.61 -8.38
N ARG A 45 11.53 9.59 -8.32
CA ARG A 45 12.30 8.68 -7.45
C ARG A 45 12.03 8.90 -5.97
N ASN A 46 11.61 10.10 -5.59
CA ASN A 46 11.32 10.50 -4.21
C ASN A 46 9.81 10.63 -3.96
N ARG A 47 8.96 10.24 -4.91
CA ARG A 47 7.52 10.52 -4.87
C ARG A 47 6.72 9.50 -4.06
N LEU A 48 7.26 8.30 -3.83
CA LEU A 48 6.56 7.23 -3.11
C LEU A 48 6.07 7.64 -1.70
N PRO A 49 6.91 8.24 -0.82
CA PRO A 49 6.44 8.69 0.50
C PRO A 49 5.27 9.68 0.42
N PHE A 50 5.34 10.62 -0.54
CA PHE A 50 4.29 11.60 -0.76
C PHE A 50 2.97 10.94 -1.19
N LEU A 51 3.03 10.02 -2.17
CA LEU A 51 1.86 9.30 -2.66
C LEU A 51 1.21 8.47 -1.56
N LEU A 52 2.00 7.75 -0.75
CA LEU A 52 1.47 6.98 0.36
C LEU A 52 0.83 7.86 1.43
N ARG A 53 1.46 8.98 1.79
CA ARG A 53 0.86 9.94 2.75
C ARG A 53 -0.48 10.47 2.27
N LYS A 54 -0.65 10.64 0.95
CA LYS A 54 -1.85 11.18 0.34
C LYS A 54 -2.95 10.14 0.13
N TYR A 55 -2.60 8.95 -0.37
CA TYR A 55 -3.56 7.97 -0.87
C TYR A 55 -3.69 6.71 -0.02
N SER A 56 -2.80 6.46 0.96
CA SER A 56 -2.84 5.21 1.75
C SER A 56 -4.19 4.94 2.42
N LYS A 57 -4.82 5.99 2.95
CA LYS A 57 -6.15 5.92 3.58
C LYS A 57 -7.24 5.55 2.58
N GLN A 58 -7.28 6.24 1.45
CA GLN A 58 -8.21 5.94 0.36
C GLN A 58 -8.04 4.51 -0.14
N ILE A 59 -6.79 4.08 -0.32
CA ILE A 59 -6.45 2.72 -0.75
C ILE A 59 -6.95 1.72 0.29
N ALA A 60 -6.65 1.93 1.57
CA ALA A 60 -7.07 1.03 2.64
C ALA A 60 -8.62 0.87 2.71
N SER A 61 -9.36 1.94 2.45
CA SER A 61 -10.83 1.98 2.53
C SER A 61 -11.57 1.53 1.27
N MET A 62 -10.94 1.56 0.10
CA MET A 62 -11.60 1.25 -1.17
C MET A 62 -11.71 -0.27 -1.42
N THR A 63 -12.51 -0.64 -2.42
CA THR A 63 -12.60 -2.01 -2.91
C THR A 63 -11.25 -2.52 -3.41
N ARG A 64 -11.05 -3.85 -3.34
CA ARG A 64 -9.76 -4.44 -3.75
C ARG A 64 -9.55 -4.29 -5.25
N LEU A 65 -8.32 -3.93 -5.64
CA LEU A 65 -7.96 -3.69 -7.05
C LEU A 65 -7.93 -4.98 -7.87
N HIS A 66 -7.81 -6.11 -7.19
CA HIS A 66 -7.94 -7.45 -7.73
C HIS A 66 -8.85 -8.29 -6.83
N ASP A 67 -9.72 -9.06 -7.46
CA ASP A 67 -10.76 -9.90 -6.85
C ASP A 67 -10.27 -11.33 -6.53
N LYS A 68 -9.13 -11.77 -7.08
CA LYS A 68 -8.59 -13.11 -6.83
C LYS A 68 -7.57 -13.11 -5.71
N ALA A 69 -8.00 -13.50 -4.52
CA ALA A 69 -7.15 -13.59 -3.32
C ALA A 69 -5.92 -14.51 -3.48
N GLY A 70 -5.98 -15.51 -4.35
CA GLY A 70 -4.88 -16.43 -4.66
C GLY A 70 -3.90 -15.94 -5.74
N LYS A 71 -4.12 -14.77 -6.34
CA LYS A 71 -3.31 -14.25 -7.44
C LYS A 71 -2.86 -12.81 -7.19
N ILE A 72 -1.84 -12.41 -7.94
CA ILE A 72 -1.30 -11.05 -7.94
C ILE A 72 -1.52 -10.45 -9.32
N LYS A 73 -2.17 -9.29 -9.38
CA LYS A 73 -2.31 -8.49 -10.59
C LYS A 73 -1.06 -7.64 -10.81
N TYR A 74 -0.54 -7.72 -12.03
CA TYR A 74 0.60 -6.94 -12.51
C TYR A 74 0.15 -5.90 -13.55
N ASN A 75 1.03 -4.97 -13.89
CA ASN A 75 0.78 -4.00 -14.96
C ASN A 75 0.82 -4.75 -16.31
N LEU A 76 -0.34 -5.23 -16.78
CA LEU A 76 -0.50 -5.88 -18.08
C LEU A 76 -1.05 -4.90 -19.10
N GLY A 77 -0.71 -5.08 -20.38
CA GLY A 77 -1.23 -4.25 -21.47
C GLY A 77 -0.67 -2.83 -21.55
N VAL A 78 0.32 -2.48 -20.72
CA VAL A 78 0.93 -1.14 -20.67
C VAL A 78 2.20 -1.00 -21.53
N GLY A 79 2.52 -2.03 -22.32
CA GLY A 79 3.72 -2.09 -23.14
C GLY A 79 5.00 -2.32 -22.31
N LYS A 80 6.12 -1.79 -22.82
CA LYS A 80 7.43 -1.92 -22.17
C LYS A 80 7.47 -1.13 -20.87
N MET A 81 8.09 -1.73 -19.84
CA MET A 81 8.23 -1.13 -18.52
C MET A 81 9.64 -0.58 -18.33
N LYS A 82 9.75 0.61 -17.75
CA LYS A 82 11.01 1.22 -17.33
C LYS A 82 11.25 0.96 -15.85
N LYS A 83 12.35 0.26 -15.54
CA LYS A 83 12.89 0.12 -14.18
C LYS A 83 13.65 1.37 -13.76
N PHE A 84 13.43 1.80 -12.53
CA PHE A 84 14.22 2.83 -11.87
C PHE A 84 14.38 2.51 -10.38
N SER A 85 15.50 2.94 -9.82
CA SER A 85 15.80 2.79 -8.40
C SER A 85 15.24 3.94 -7.58
N ILE A 86 14.72 3.62 -6.40
CA ILE A 86 14.28 4.56 -5.37
C ILE A 86 15.08 4.34 -4.09
N ARG A 87 15.21 5.40 -3.30
CA ARG A 87 15.79 5.34 -1.95
C ARG A 87 14.68 5.65 -0.95
N VAL A 88 14.26 4.65 -0.18
CA VAL A 88 13.12 4.78 0.74
C VAL A 88 13.39 4.07 2.06
N HIS A 89 12.79 4.58 3.13
CA HIS A 89 12.85 3.93 4.43
C HIS A 89 12.02 2.64 4.44
N THR A 90 12.46 1.68 5.27
CA THR A 90 11.85 0.36 5.44
C THR A 90 10.34 0.46 5.71
N GLY A 91 9.91 1.35 6.61
CA GLY A 91 8.49 1.56 6.89
C GLY A 91 7.67 1.97 5.66
N VAL A 92 8.17 2.90 4.83
CA VAL A 92 7.49 3.35 3.60
C VAL A 92 7.35 2.19 2.61
N TRP A 93 8.42 1.40 2.45
CA TRP A 93 8.42 0.25 1.55
C TRP A 93 7.51 -0.88 2.05
N ALA A 94 7.50 -1.12 3.36
CA ALA A 94 6.62 -2.07 4.02
C ALA A 94 5.14 -1.68 3.89
N THR A 95 4.79 -0.39 4.08
CA THR A 95 3.42 0.11 3.87
C THR A 95 2.96 -0.08 2.42
N LEU A 96 3.82 0.21 1.43
CA LEU A 96 3.49 -0.12 0.03
C LEU A 96 3.23 -1.62 -0.14
N GLY A 97 4.06 -2.45 0.49
CA GLY A 97 3.93 -3.91 0.47
C GLY A 97 2.61 -4.41 1.05
N VAL A 98 2.25 -3.96 2.26
CA VAL A 98 1.05 -4.42 2.97
C VAL A 98 -0.22 -4.02 2.22
N LEU A 99 -0.27 -2.80 1.69
CA LEU A 99 -1.39 -2.32 0.88
C LEU A 99 -1.47 -3.06 -0.46
N ALA A 100 -0.35 -3.24 -1.16
CA ALA A 100 -0.34 -3.97 -2.43
C ALA A 100 -0.82 -5.41 -2.23
N ALA A 101 -0.32 -6.07 -1.18
CA ALA A 101 -0.70 -7.42 -0.84
C ALA A 101 -2.19 -7.51 -0.46
N ALA A 102 -2.72 -6.59 0.34
CA ALA A 102 -4.14 -6.52 0.64
C ALA A 102 -5.03 -6.39 -0.61
N HIS A 103 -4.59 -5.60 -1.60
CA HIS A 103 -5.32 -5.38 -2.84
C HIS A 103 -5.12 -6.47 -3.89
N GLY A 104 -4.29 -7.49 -3.62
CA GLY A 104 -4.01 -8.55 -4.60
C GLY A 104 -3.20 -8.05 -5.80
N VAL A 105 -2.35 -7.03 -5.62
CA VAL A 105 -1.57 -6.41 -6.70
C VAL A 105 -0.09 -6.37 -6.36
N SER A 106 0.76 -6.18 -7.37
CA SER A 106 2.20 -5.96 -7.14
C SER A 106 2.46 -4.55 -6.59
N ARG A 107 3.59 -4.36 -5.89
CA ARG A 107 4.04 -3.02 -5.41
C ARG A 107 4.12 -2.00 -6.57
N CYS A 108 4.61 -2.42 -7.73
CA CYS A 108 4.69 -1.58 -8.92
C CYS A 108 3.31 -1.21 -9.47
N TYR A 109 2.34 -2.13 -9.42
CA TYR A 109 0.96 -1.84 -9.82
C TYR A 109 0.35 -0.79 -8.90
N LEU A 110 0.46 -0.97 -7.58
CA LEU A 110 -0.09 -0.01 -6.63
C LEU A 110 0.57 1.38 -6.76
N PHE A 111 1.88 1.42 -7.01
CA PHE A 111 2.59 2.66 -7.29
C PHE A 111 2.06 3.37 -8.55
N ASN A 112 1.91 2.66 -9.68
CA ASN A 112 1.35 3.23 -10.91
C ASN A 112 -0.11 3.67 -10.73
N TYR A 113 -0.89 2.94 -9.93
CA TYR A 113 -2.25 3.33 -9.59
C TYR A 113 -2.29 4.64 -8.81
N MET A 114 -1.39 4.85 -7.84
CA MET A 114 -1.28 6.12 -7.13
C MET A 114 -0.83 7.28 -8.03
N LEU A 115 0.04 7.02 -9.01
CA LEU A 115 0.38 8.02 -10.03
C LEU A 115 -0.84 8.40 -10.88
N TRP A 116 -1.65 7.42 -11.26
CA TRP A 116 -2.90 7.67 -11.97
C TRP A 116 -3.89 8.49 -11.13
N LEU A 117 -4.05 8.18 -9.83
CA LEU A 117 -4.88 8.97 -8.91
C LEU A 117 -4.42 10.43 -8.82
N GLU A 118 -3.11 10.68 -8.81
CA GLU A 118 -2.54 12.02 -8.81
C GLU A 118 -2.90 12.82 -10.07
N GLU A 119 -2.97 12.17 -11.23
CA GLU A 119 -3.38 12.80 -12.49
C GLU A 119 -4.89 13.13 -12.52
N GLN A 120 -5.73 12.38 -11.79
CA GLN A 120 -7.18 12.61 -11.73
C GLN A 120 -7.60 13.70 -10.70
N GLY A 121 -6.72 14.06 -9.76
CA GLY A 121 -6.98 15.11 -8.75
C GLY A 121 -7.58 14.62 -7.41
N ASP A 122 -7.77 15.56 -6.48
CA ASP A 122 -7.79 15.30 -5.02
C ASP A 122 -9.17 15.16 -4.36
N PHE A 123 -10.24 15.02 -5.15
CA PHE A 123 -11.60 15.18 -4.65
C PHE A 123 -11.95 14.24 -3.47
N PHE A 124 -11.54 12.97 -3.53
CA PHE A 124 -11.82 11.99 -2.48
C PHE A 124 -10.90 12.11 -1.26
N VAL A 125 -9.66 12.55 -1.46
CA VAL A 125 -8.64 12.62 -0.39
C VAL A 125 -9.01 13.69 0.64
N LYS A 126 -9.55 14.83 0.21
CA LYS A 126 -9.95 15.93 1.11
C LYS A 126 -11.07 15.50 2.05
N THR A 127 -12.07 14.78 1.53
CA THR A 127 -13.22 14.31 2.30
C THR A 127 -12.82 13.26 3.34
N LEU A 128 -11.99 12.29 2.96
CA LEU A 128 -11.56 11.21 3.85
C LEU A 128 -10.66 11.66 5.00
N ASN A 129 -10.01 12.83 4.87
CA ASN A 129 -9.09 13.35 5.88
C ASN A 129 -9.70 14.41 6.80
N ARG A 130 -10.99 14.76 6.62
CA ARG A 130 -11.66 15.73 7.48
C ARG A 130 -11.94 15.11 8.85
N GLY A 131 -11.44 15.69 9.93
CA GLY A 131 -11.74 15.30 11.31
C GLY A 131 -11.06 14.01 11.82
N VAL A 132 -10.12 13.45 11.06
CA VAL A 132 -9.42 12.18 11.37
C VAL A 132 -7.95 12.25 10.93
N PRO A 133 -7.03 11.49 11.56
CA PRO A 133 -5.64 11.43 11.11
C PRO A 133 -5.53 11.08 9.62
N SER A 134 -4.54 11.67 8.94
CA SER A 134 -4.31 11.45 7.51
C SER A 134 -3.64 10.11 7.19
N PHE A 135 -3.21 9.37 8.21
CA PHE A 135 -2.50 8.10 8.10
C PHE A 135 -2.96 7.11 9.16
N HIS A 136 -2.78 5.82 8.87
CA HIS A 136 -2.94 4.75 9.85
C HIS A 136 -1.59 4.49 10.53
N TRP A 137 -1.62 4.22 11.83
CA TRP A 137 -0.48 3.84 12.66
C TRP A 137 -0.09 2.40 12.42
N THR A 138 -1.08 1.51 12.32
CA THR A 138 -0.88 0.08 12.21
C THR A 138 -1.58 -0.44 10.96
N TYR A 139 -0.92 -1.36 10.26
CA TYR A 139 -1.50 -2.16 9.19
C TYR A 139 -1.24 -3.63 9.46
N GLU A 140 -2.28 -4.44 9.40
CA GLU A 140 -2.21 -5.89 9.51
C GLU A 140 -2.82 -6.49 8.25
N MET A 141 -2.02 -7.22 7.48
CA MET A 141 -2.52 -8.02 6.36
C MET A 141 -2.48 -9.49 6.76
N THR A 142 -3.65 -10.13 6.76
CA THR A 142 -3.77 -11.57 6.97
C THR A 142 -4.07 -12.26 5.65
N TRP A 143 -3.21 -13.21 5.26
CA TRP A 143 -3.47 -14.13 4.16
C TRP A 143 -3.82 -15.50 4.73
N LYS A 144 -5.07 -15.95 4.54
CA LYS A 144 -5.56 -17.22 5.06
C LYS A 144 -5.80 -18.20 3.93
N ILE A 145 -5.23 -19.41 4.06
CA ILE A 145 -5.48 -20.54 3.16
C ILE A 145 -6.14 -21.64 4.00
N ASN A 146 -7.44 -21.84 3.81
CA ASN A 146 -8.18 -22.92 4.45
C ASN A 146 -8.38 -24.07 3.46
N ARG A 147 -7.53 -25.10 3.56
CA ARG A 147 -7.62 -26.28 2.68
C ARG A 147 -8.87 -27.13 2.93
N ARG A 148 -9.37 -27.19 4.16
CA ARG A 148 -10.59 -27.94 4.50
C ARG A 148 -11.83 -27.33 3.85
N GLN A 149 -11.90 -26.01 3.80
CA GLN A 149 -13.00 -25.27 3.16
C GLN A 149 -12.70 -24.91 1.69
N ASN A 150 -11.54 -25.29 1.15
CA ASN A 150 -11.05 -24.88 -0.16
C ASN A 150 -11.14 -23.36 -0.41
N LEU A 151 -10.79 -22.55 0.60
CA LEU A 151 -10.94 -21.10 0.59
C LEU A 151 -9.59 -20.39 0.77
N ILE A 152 -9.39 -19.31 0.01
CA ILE A 152 -8.29 -18.38 0.19
C ILE A 152 -8.87 -16.98 0.41
N SER A 153 -8.41 -16.27 1.45
CA SER A 153 -8.85 -14.90 1.74
C SER A 153 -7.68 -13.98 2.08
N ARG A 154 -7.84 -12.68 1.78
CA ARG A 154 -6.94 -11.60 2.20
C ARG A 154 -7.74 -10.58 2.97
N GLU A 155 -7.29 -10.29 4.17
CA GLU A 155 -7.90 -9.29 5.05
C GLU A 155 -6.87 -8.20 5.34
N LEU A 156 -7.33 -6.95 5.35
CA LEU A 156 -6.53 -5.81 5.77
C LEU A 156 -7.25 -5.14 6.92
N LYS A 157 -6.58 -5.10 8.07
CA LYS A 157 -6.97 -4.28 9.22
C LYS A 157 -5.99 -3.13 9.35
N PHE A 158 -6.47 -2.01 9.86
CA PHE A 158 -5.65 -0.83 10.07
C PHE A 158 -6.22 0.02 11.21
N GLU A 159 -5.34 0.73 11.90
CA GLU A 159 -5.70 1.59 13.02
C GLU A 159 -5.03 2.96 12.90
N PRO A 160 -5.70 4.08 13.22
CA PRO A 160 -7.13 4.16 13.53
C PRO A 160 -7.98 3.81 12.31
N ASN A 161 -9.11 3.11 12.52
CA ASN A 161 -10.08 2.85 11.47
C ASN A 161 -11.19 3.93 11.51
N PRO A 162 -11.17 4.92 10.60
CA PRO A 162 -12.15 6.00 10.58
C PRO A 162 -13.53 5.54 10.09
N MET A 163 -13.67 4.29 9.64
CA MET A 163 -14.88 3.72 9.05
C MET A 163 -15.60 2.77 10.03
N THR A 164 -15.46 3.00 11.34
CA THR A 164 -16.16 2.22 12.36
C THR A 164 -17.18 3.07 13.10
N ASP A 165 -18.40 2.55 13.24
CA ASP A 165 -19.45 3.15 14.08
C ASP A 165 -19.11 3.13 15.58
N LYS A 166 -18.02 2.45 15.97
CA LYS A 166 -17.53 2.38 17.36
C LYS A 166 -16.85 3.65 17.84
N TYR A 167 -16.31 4.46 16.93
CA TYR A 167 -15.71 5.76 17.24
C TYR A 167 -16.14 6.75 16.16
N PRO A 168 -17.39 7.26 16.18
CA PRO A 168 -17.77 8.35 15.31
C PRO A 168 -16.87 9.53 15.63
N TYR A 169 -15.90 9.81 14.77
CA TYR A 169 -15.18 11.08 14.80
C TYR A 169 -16.22 12.12 14.40
N TYR A 170 -16.94 12.64 15.39
CA TYR A 170 -17.95 13.66 15.20
C TYR A 170 -17.28 14.83 14.46
N LEU A 171 -17.58 14.94 13.17
CA LEU A 171 -17.30 16.14 12.41
C LEU A 171 -18.12 17.22 13.10
N GLN A 172 -17.47 18.03 13.95
CA GLN A 172 -18.08 19.28 14.37
C GLN A 172 -18.35 20.07 13.10
N ALA A 173 -19.63 20.23 12.79
CA ALA A 173 -20.07 21.11 11.72
C ALA A 173 -19.49 22.48 12.06
N SER A 174 -18.54 22.94 11.24
CA SER A 174 -18.06 24.31 11.28
C SER A 174 -19.26 25.21 10.99
N SER A 175 -19.74 25.87 12.05
CA SER A 175 -20.73 26.96 12.05
C SER A 175 -20.29 28.11 11.17
#